data_AF-A0A2E4JPK2-F1
#
_entry.id   AF-A0A2E4JPK2-F1
#
_cell.length_a   1.000
_cell.length_b   1.000
_cell.length_c   1.000
_cell.angle_alpha   90.00
_cell.angle_beta   90.00
_cell.angle_gamma   90.00
#
_symmetry.space_group_name_H-M   'P 1'
#
loop_
_entity.id
_entity.type
_entity.pdbx_description
1 polymer ?
#
loop_
_entity_poly.entity_id
_entity_poly.type
_entity_poly.pdbx_seq_one_letter_code
_entity_poly.pdbx_strand_id
1 'polypeptide(L)'
;MSMGFKGRYHSEEAKKKMSESSKGYEPWNKGITLSKATKKKMSESKKGKKSPMYGKHHSEEAKRKMSEAMKGRIFSEEWKRKIGEGNKGKKITEETRRKLSEVKKGRKNPMYGKHLSKETNRKNPMYGKHLSKETNRKIS
;
A
#
# COMPACT_ATOMS: atom_id res chain seq x y z
N MET A 1 -34.51 35.93 -9.46
CA MET A 1 -33.95 34.62 -9.83
C MET A 1 -32.43 34.73 -9.83
N SER A 2 -31.74 34.07 -8.90
CA SER A 2 -30.27 34.07 -8.82
C SER A 2 -29.73 33.10 -9.87
N MET A 3 -29.11 33.65 -10.92
CA MET A 3 -28.48 32.85 -11.98
C MET A 3 -27.19 32.22 -11.42
N GLY A 4 -27.21 30.90 -11.22
CA GLY A 4 -26.08 30.17 -10.65
C GLY A 4 -24.84 30.24 -11.55
N PHE A 5 -23.72 30.68 -10.99
CA PHE A 5 -22.42 30.76 -11.67
C PHE A 5 -21.82 29.37 -11.93
N LYS A 6 -22.27 28.67 -12.98
CA LYS A 6 -21.57 27.50 -13.53
C LYS A 6 -20.54 27.95 -14.57
N GLY A 7 -19.27 27.59 -14.37
CA GLY A 7 -18.22 27.70 -15.40
C GLY A 7 -17.22 28.84 -15.29
N ARG A 8 -17.15 29.57 -14.16
CA ARG A 8 -16.08 30.57 -13.95
C ARG A 8 -14.76 29.86 -13.62
N TYR A 9 -13.87 29.80 -14.58
CA TYR A 9 -12.48 29.40 -14.38
C TYR A 9 -11.68 30.64 -13.98
N HIS A 10 -10.91 30.55 -12.89
CA HIS A 10 -9.94 31.60 -12.56
C HIS A 10 -8.92 31.71 -13.68
N SER A 11 -8.62 32.94 -14.13
CA SER A 11 -7.47 33.20 -15.00
C SER A 11 -6.19 32.75 -14.30
N GLU A 12 -5.15 32.43 -15.07
CA GLU A 12 -3.85 32.04 -14.51
C GLU A 12 -3.28 33.13 -13.58
N GLU A 13 -3.51 34.41 -13.92
CA GLU A 13 -3.16 35.53 -13.06
C GLU A 13 -3.94 35.52 -11.73
N ALA A 14 -5.25 35.24 -11.76
CA ALA A 14 -6.05 35.14 -10.54
C ALA A 14 -5.63 33.95 -9.67
N LYS A 15 -5.30 32.80 -10.27
CA LYS A 15 -4.75 31.64 -9.55
C LYS A 15 -3.40 31.98 -8.90
N LYS A 16 -2.53 32.68 -9.63
CA LYS A 16 -1.24 33.13 -9.12
C LYS A 16 -1.40 34.08 -7.94
N LYS A 17 -2.25 35.10 -8.04
CA LYS A 17 -2.54 36.03 -6.93
C LYS A 17 -3.10 35.33 -5.69
N MET A 18 -4.04 34.39 -5.86
CA MET A 18 -4.58 33.59 -4.74
C MET A 18 -3.51 32.70 -4.08
N SER A 19 -2.63 32.09 -4.90
CA SER A 19 -1.52 31.27 -4.43
C SER A 19 -0.50 32.10 -3.64
N GLU A 20 -0.11 33.26 -4.16
CA GLU A 20 0.81 34.19 -3.51
C GLU A 20 0.24 34.73 -2.20
N SER A 21 -1.04 35.11 -2.18
CA SER A 21 -1.72 35.56 -0.96
C SER A 21 -1.85 34.47 0.11
N SER A 22 -1.87 33.19 -0.29
CA SER A 22 -1.93 32.06 0.65
C SER A 22 -0.54 31.61 1.13
N LYS A 23 0.53 32.12 0.51
CA LYS A 23 1.90 31.68 0.79
C LYS A 23 2.35 32.20 2.15
N GLY A 24 2.68 31.29 3.06
CA GLY A 24 3.08 31.64 4.42
C GLY A 24 1.91 31.87 5.38
N TYR A 25 0.66 31.75 4.92
CA TYR A 25 -0.50 31.79 5.82
C TYR A 25 -0.50 30.54 6.72
N GLU A 26 -0.37 30.75 8.02
CA GLU A 26 -0.60 29.70 9.00
C GLU A 26 -2.07 29.70 9.40
N PRO A 27 -2.82 28.63 9.11
CA PRO A 27 -4.21 28.56 9.52
C PRO A 27 -4.28 28.40 11.05
N TRP A 28 -5.25 29.06 11.67
CA TRP A 28 -5.45 29.07 13.14
C TRP A 28 -5.59 27.67 13.77
N ASN A 29 -5.92 26.65 12.97
CA ASN A 29 -6.05 25.27 13.39
C ASN A 29 -4.78 24.43 13.17
N LYS A 30 -3.67 25.04 12.75
CA LYS A 30 -2.38 24.36 12.58
C LYS A 30 -1.95 23.75 13.93
N GLY A 31 -1.74 22.44 13.95
CA GLY A 31 -1.36 21.69 15.16
C GLY A 31 -2.53 21.30 16.08
N ILE A 32 -3.75 21.80 15.86
CA ILE A 32 -4.92 21.37 16.64
C ILE A 32 -5.32 19.97 16.18
N THR A 33 -5.07 18.97 17.02
CA THR A 33 -5.50 17.60 16.75
C THR A 33 -6.90 17.35 17.31
N LEU A 34 -7.77 16.78 16.49
CA LEU A 34 -9.11 16.37 16.93
C LEU A 34 -9.03 15.40 18.11
N SER A 35 -9.89 15.61 19.11
CA SER A 35 -10.00 14.74 20.27
C SER A 35 -10.34 13.30 19.85
N LYS A 36 -9.94 12.31 20.67
CA LYS A 36 -10.25 10.90 20.42
C LYS A 36 -11.76 10.67 20.26
N ALA A 37 -12.57 11.34 21.10
CA ALA A 37 -14.04 11.28 21.04
C ALA A 37 -14.59 11.82 19.71
N THR A 38 -14.08 12.97 19.23
CA THR A 38 -14.53 13.55 17.95
C THR A 38 -14.10 12.68 16.76
N LYS A 39 -12.87 12.14 16.78
CA LYS A 39 -12.41 11.17 15.76
C LYS A 39 -13.30 9.92 15.72
N LYS A 40 -13.68 9.40 16.89
CA LYS A 40 -14.59 8.26 17.03
C LYS A 40 -15.97 8.58 16.44
N LYS A 41 -16.60 9.69 16.83
CA LYS A 41 -17.90 10.13 16.29
C LYS A 41 -17.88 10.28 14.76
N MET A 42 -16.84 10.90 14.21
CA MET A 42 -16.69 11.01 12.74
C MET A 42 -16.53 9.65 12.08
N SER A 43 -15.73 8.75 12.66
CA SER A 43 -15.55 7.39 12.16
C SER A 43 -16.86 6.61 12.16
N GLU A 44 -17.60 6.63 13.27
CA GLU A 44 -18.90 5.97 13.41
C GLU A 44 -19.92 6.53 12.41
N SER A 45 -19.97 7.85 12.23
CA SER A 45 -20.90 8.49 11.29
C SER A 45 -20.65 8.13 9.83
N LYS A 46 -19.41 7.75 9.47
CA LYS A 46 -19.01 7.36 8.11
C LYS A 46 -19.04 5.84 7.93
N LYS A 47 -19.04 5.08 9.02
CA LYS A 47 -19.04 3.61 8.99
C LYS A 47 -20.32 3.13 8.29
N GLY A 48 -20.16 2.20 7.34
CA GLY A 48 -21.28 1.63 6.59
C GLY A 48 -21.87 2.51 5.48
N LYS A 49 -21.56 3.81 5.44
CA LYS A 49 -21.99 4.68 4.33
C LYS A 49 -21.18 4.34 3.08
N LYS A 50 -21.84 3.70 2.11
CA LYS A 50 -21.25 3.37 0.81
C LYS A 50 -20.93 4.67 0.06
N SER A 51 -19.70 4.78 -0.43
CA SER A 51 -19.32 5.85 -1.35
C SER A 51 -20.16 5.78 -2.63
N PRO A 52 -20.41 6.90 -3.35
CA PRO A 52 -21.04 6.86 -4.68
C PRO A 52 -20.33 5.95 -5.70
N MET A 53 -19.05 5.65 -5.45
CA MET A 53 -18.23 4.74 -6.25
C MET A 53 -18.18 3.31 -5.69
N TYR A 54 -18.95 2.99 -4.63
CA TYR A 54 -18.99 1.65 -4.07
C TYR A 54 -19.53 0.64 -5.09
N GLY A 55 -18.76 -0.43 -5.35
CA GLY A 55 -19.09 -1.44 -6.35
C GLY A 55 -18.83 -1.02 -7.80
N LYS A 56 -18.41 0.22 -8.05
CA LYS A 56 -18.03 0.67 -9.40
C LYS A 56 -16.54 0.42 -9.63
N HIS A 57 -16.20 -0.01 -10.85
CA HIS A 57 -14.81 -0.19 -11.27
C HIS A 57 -14.34 1.02 -12.08
N HIS A 58 -13.07 1.39 -11.91
CA HIS A 58 -12.42 2.34 -12.80
C HIS A 58 -12.32 1.76 -14.22
N SER A 59 -12.45 2.61 -15.24
CA SER A 59 -12.19 2.23 -16.63
C SER A 59 -10.73 1.81 -16.83
N GLU A 60 -10.47 0.98 -17.83
CA GLU A 60 -9.10 0.56 -18.15
C GLU A 60 -8.20 1.75 -18.49
N GLU A 61 -8.74 2.78 -19.17
CA GLU A 61 -8.01 4.01 -19.44
C GLU A 61 -7.61 4.74 -18.14
N ALA A 62 -8.51 4.83 -17.16
CA ALA A 62 -8.21 5.46 -15.88
C ALA A 62 -7.19 4.66 -15.06
N LYS A 63 -7.27 3.32 -15.08
CA LYS A 63 -6.26 2.45 -14.47
C LYS A 63 -4.90 2.64 -15.13
N ARG A 64 -4.84 2.73 -16.47
CA ARG A 64 -3.62 2.98 -17.23
C ARG A 64 -2.98 4.31 -16.82
N LYS A 65 -3.75 5.40 -16.84
CA LYS A 65 -3.27 6.74 -16.43
C LYS A 65 -2.73 6.75 -15.00
N MET A 66 -3.41 6.08 -14.07
CA MET A 66 -2.95 5.96 -12.69
C MET A 66 -1.64 5.15 -12.58
N SER A 67 -1.53 4.05 -13.33
CA SER A 67 -0.32 3.23 -13.38
C SER A 67 0.86 3.99 -13.98
N GLU A 68 0.65 4.74 -15.06
CA GLU A 68 1.68 5.56 -15.71
C GLU A 68 2.18 6.65 -14.75
N ALA A 69 1.28 7.35 -14.06
CA ALA A 69 1.65 8.37 -13.08
C ALA A 69 2.42 7.80 -11.87
N MET A 70 2.20 6.54 -11.52
CA MET A 70 2.92 5.87 -10.43
C MET A 70 4.24 5.22 -10.87
N LYS A 71 4.43 5.00 -12.18
CA LYS A 71 5.60 4.33 -12.72
C LYS A 71 6.86 5.18 -12.48
N GLY A 72 7.91 4.56 -11.96
CA GLY A 72 9.17 5.24 -11.67
C GLY A 72 9.17 6.13 -10.42
N ARG A 73 8.08 6.13 -9.63
CA ARG A 73 8.06 6.84 -8.36
C ARG A 73 9.05 6.21 -7.38
N ILE A 74 10.12 6.94 -7.06
CA ILE A 74 11.12 6.54 -6.06
C ILE A 74 10.66 7.04 -4.68
N PHE A 75 10.59 6.13 -3.72
CA PHE A 75 10.31 6.49 -2.33
C PHE A 75 11.61 6.83 -1.60
N SER A 76 11.56 7.85 -0.74
CA SER A 76 12.70 8.23 0.12
C SER A 76 13.05 7.11 1.10
N GLU A 77 14.31 7.06 1.53
CA GLU A 77 14.77 6.06 2.50
C GLU A 77 14.02 6.16 3.84
N GLU A 78 13.70 7.38 4.28
CA GLU A 78 12.90 7.60 5.47
C GLU A 78 11.50 6.95 5.36
N TRP A 79 10.88 7.03 4.17
CA TRP A 79 9.57 6.42 3.93
C TRP A 79 9.65 4.89 3.92
N LYS A 80 10.68 4.32 3.27
CA LYS A 80 10.93 2.87 3.28
C LYS A 80 11.14 2.36 4.70
N ARG A 81 11.92 3.10 5.51
CA ARG A 81 12.16 2.77 6.93
C ARG A 81 10.86 2.73 7.72
N LYS A 82 10.00 3.76 7.62
CA LYS A 82 8.71 3.81 8.34
C LYS A 82 7.81 2.63 8.01
N ILE A 83 7.76 2.20 6.75
CA ILE A 83 7.00 1.00 6.35
C ILE A 83 7.62 -0.26 6.95
N GLY A 84 8.94 -0.38 6.90
CA GLY A 84 9.66 -1.50 7.50
C GLY A 84 9.39 -1.62 9.00
N GLU A 85 9.51 -0.51 9.73
CA GLU A 85 9.22 -0.44 11.17
C GLU A 85 7.79 -0.83 11.50
N GLY A 86 6.82 -0.30 10.75
CA GLY A 86 5.41 -0.64 10.95
C GLY A 86 5.08 -2.11 10.68
N ASN A 87 5.93 -2.83 9.93
CA ASN A 87 5.76 -4.25 9.63
C ASN A 87 6.67 -5.17 10.46
N LYS A 88 7.67 -4.62 11.13
CA LYS A 88 8.61 -5.38 11.94
C LYS A 88 7.87 -6.10 13.07
N GLY A 89 8.08 -7.41 13.18
CA GLY A 89 7.47 -8.24 14.23
C GLY A 89 6.02 -8.66 13.99
N LYS A 90 5.39 -8.27 12.87
CA LYS A 90 4.05 -8.77 12.53
C LYS A 90 4.11 -10.27 12.24
N LYS A 91 3.50 -11.09 13.11
CA LYS A 91 3.29 -12.52 12.88
C LYS A 91 2.07 -12.72 11.99
N ILE A 92 2.23 -13.47 10.90
CA ILE A 92 1.09 -13.92 10.10
C ILE A 92 0.24 -14.91 10.93
N THR A 93 -1.08 -14.84 10.80
CA THR A 93 -1.99 -15.79 11.43
C THR A 93 -1.89 -17.17 10.78
N GLU A 94 -2.25 -18.23 11.51
CA GLU A 94 -2.27 -19.61 10.98
C GLU A 94 -3.14 -19.73 9.72
N GLU A 95 -4.33 -19.10 9.74
CA GLU A 95 -5.23 -19.10 8.58
C GLU A 95 -4.57 -18.47 7.34
N THR A 96 -3.87 -17.34 7.51
CA THR A 96 -3.16 -16.67 6.43
C THR A 96 -1.99 -17.51 5.93
N ARG A 97 -1.24 -18.14 6.85
CA ARG A 97 -0.14 -19.05 6.54
C ARG A 97 -0.63 -20.26 5.73
N ARG A 98 -1.76 -20.84 6.11
CA ARG A 98 -2.38 -21.96 5.40
C ARG A 98 -2.77 -21.55 3.98
N LYS A 99 -3.49 -20.44 3.80
CA LYS A 99 -3.88 -19.91 2.48
C LYS A 99 -2.65 -19.67 1.58
N LEU A 100 -1.60 -19.07 2.11
CA LEU A 100 -0.34 -18.87 1.38
C LEU A 100 0.33 -20.20 0.99
N SER A 101 0.29 -21.21 1.87
CA SER A 101 0.83 -22.54 1.59
C SER A 101 0.06 -23.24 0.47
N GLU A 102 -1.27 -23.18 0.49
CA GLU A 102 -2.13 -23.79 -0.54
C GLU A 102 -1.88 -23.18 -1.93
N VAL A 103 -1.77 -21.86 -2.04
CA VAL A 103 -1.47 -21.18 -3.32
C VAL A 103 -0.08 -21.54 -3.86
N LYS A 104 0.89 -21.74 -2.97
CA LYS A 104 2.27 -22.08 -3.36
C LYS A 104 2.45 -23.56 -3.72
N LYS A 105 1.47 -24.41 -3.42
CA LYS A 105 1.49 -25.84 -3.79
C LYS A 105 0.90 -26.06 -5.19
N GLY A 106 1.40 -27.09 -5.86
CA GLY A 106 0.84 -27.57 -7.13
C GLY A 106 1.27 -26.77 -8.36
N ARG A 107 0.74 -27.18 -9.51
CA ARG A 107 1.13 -26.75 -10.86
C ARG A 107 0.95 -25.26 -11.16
N LYS A 108 0.18 -24.56 -10.32
CA LYS A 108 -0.01 -23.09 -10.44
C LYS A 108 1.19 -22.30 -9.95
N ASN A 109 2.06 -22.90 -9.14
CA ASN A 109 3.33 -22.28 -8.77
C ASN A 109 4.28 -22.33 -9.99
N PRO A 110 4.83 -21.19 -10.44
CA PRO A 110 5.77 -21.13 -11.58
C PRO A 110 7.02 -22.00 -11.44
N MET A 111 7.35 -22.38 -10.20
CA MET A 111 8.49 -23.26 -9.86
C MET A 111 8.08 -24.72 -9.62
N TYR A 112 6.80 -25.07 -9.76
CA TYR A 112 6.36 -26.45 -9.57
C TYR A 112 6.98 -27.39 -10.61
N GLY A 113 7.61 -28.46 -10.15
CA GLY A 113 8.30 -29.43 -11.00
C GLY A 113 9.59 -28.92 -11.64
N LYS A 114 9.99 -27.67 -11.41
CA LYS A 114 11.28 -27.14 -11.87
C LYS A 114 12.36 -27.55 -10.89
N HIS A 115 13.30 -28.36 -11.35
CA HIS A 115 14.49 -28.71 -10.60
C HIS A 115 15.66 -27.83 -11.05
N LEU A 116 16.38 -27.24 -10.09
CA LEU A 116 17.65 -26.59 -10.36
C LEU A 116 18.64 -27.62 -10.94
N SER A 117 19.52 -27.18 -11.83
CA SER A 117 20.53 -28.06 -12.43
C SER A 117 21.42 -28.66 -11.34
N LYS A 118 21.98 -29.85 -11.60
CA LYS A 118 22.92 -30.48 -10.66
C LYS A 118 24.11 -29.57 -10.35
N GLU A 119 24.55 -28.75 -11.31
CA GLU A 119 25.64 -27.80 -11.13
C GLU A 119 25.24 -26.64 -10.19
N THR A 120 24.07 -26.03 -10.40
CA THR A 120 23.56 -24.98 -9.50
C THR A 120 23.32 -25.51 -8.10
N ASN A 121 22.84 -26.75 -7.98
CA ASN A 121 22.67 -27.42 -6.69
C ASN A 121 24.00 -27.71 -6.00
N ARG A 122 25.05 -28.13 -6.72
CA ARG A 122 26.40 -28.35 -6.15
C ARG A 122 27.03 -27.06 -5.62
N LYS A 123 26.67 -25.89 -6.17
CA LYS A 123 27.09 -24.57 -5.66
C LYS A 123 26.39 -24.19 -4.35
N ASN A 124 25.31 -24.88 -3.97
CA ASN A 124 24.68 -24.68 -2.66
C ASN A 124 25.53 -25.37 -1.57
N PRO A 125 26.07 -24.64 -0.59
CA PRO A 125 26.94 -25.20 0.45
C PRO A 125 26.27 -26.22 1.39
N MET A 126 24.95 -26.35 1.33
CA MET A 126 24.16 -27.32 2.08
C MET A 126 23.76 -28.56 1.25
N TYR A 127 24.11 -28.60 -0.03
CA TYR A 127 23.75 -29.73 -0.89
C TYR A 127 24.43 -31.02 -0.44
N GLY A 128 23.65 -32.05 -0.13
CA GLY A 128 24.13 -33.35 0.35
C GLY A 128 24.51 -33.41 1.84
N LYS A 129 24.33 -32.33 2.62
CA LYS A 129 24.59 -32.32 4.07
C LYS A 129 23.32 -32.66 4.85
N HIS A 130 23.40 -33.63 5.76
CA HIS A 130 22.33 -33.91 6.72
C HIS A 130 22.40 -32.94 7.90
N LEU A 131 21.32 -32.20 8.14
CA LEU A 131 21.16 -31.36 9.34
C LEU A 131 21.03 -32.23 10.59
N SER A 132 21.61 -31.78 11.71
CA SER A 132 21.49 -32.47 12.99
C SER A 132 20.02 -32.56 13.43
N LYS A 133 19.70 -33.59 14.23
CA LYS A 133 18.36 -33.79 14.78
C LYS A 133 17.87 -32.56 15.57
N GLU A 134 18.77 -31.89 16.27
CA GLU A 134 18.47 -30.67 17.03
C GLU A 134 18.11 -29.49 16.12
N THR A 135 18.85 -29.29 15.03
CA THR A 135 18.56 -28.23 14.06
C THR A 135 17.24 -28.46 13.33
N ASN A 136 16.91 -29.71 12.99
CA ASN A 136 15.61 -30.06 12.40
C ASN A 136 14.43 -29.75 13.34
N ARG A 137 14.62 -29.94 14.67
CA ARG A 137 13.60 -29.62 15.68
C ARG A 137 13.38 -28.11 15.86
N LYS A 138 14.38 -27.29 15.57
CA LYS A 138 14.29 -25.80 15.64
C LYS A 138 13.65 -25.17 14.40
N ILE A 139 13.61 -25.89 13.28
CA ILE A 139 13.07 -25.42 11.99
C ILE A 139 11.61 -25.85 11.78
N SER A 140 11.14 -26.91 12.46
CA SER A 140 9.71 -27.28 12.54
C SER A 140 8.93 -26.32 13.42
#